data_AF-A0A1G0D481-F1
#
_entry.id   AF-A0A1G0D481-F1
#
_cell.length_a   1.000
_cell.length_b   1.000
_cell.length_c   1.000
_cell.angle_alpha   90.00
_cell.angle_beta   90.00
_cell.angle_gamma   90.00
#
_symmetry.space_group_name_H-M   'P 1'
#
loop_
_entity.id
_entity.type
_entity.pdbx_description
1 polymer ?
#
loop_
_entity_poly.entity_id
_entity_poly.type
_entity_poly.pdbx_seq_one_letter_code
_entity_poly.pdbx_strand_id
1 'polypeptide(L)'
;MSLQKISFKVPPGLWESFSKQASGLFLNRAPFLNHMIARETGELAEDLSQSHLSLRAKGHIRGALKMQGAKSVNIEVEQSTAKALNEVVSEANLIRDAFFCRLIIFLRSSDALLKYLEIPREAGIFGDNLERMPSSPMRAMEAVRDDPLFYIRHYVKERWGCGIYAVRLPRELDWAACYIEDKEAPGTKAYKDVQRQSAEMFELLEAKAFKKSPVLKRRHAK
;
A
#
# COMPACT_ATOMS: atom_id res chain seq x y z
N MET A 1 2.72 -15.32 27.36
CA MET A 1 1.65 -14.48 26.77
C MET A 1 0.68 -15.39 26.03
N SER A 2 -0.62 -15.13 26.10
CA SER A 2 -1.64 -15.95 25.43
C SER A 2 -1.68 -15.64 23.93
N LEU A 3 -1.54 -16.69 23.12
CA LEU A 3 -1.72 -16.60 21.66
C LEU A 3 -3.20 -16.81 21.30
N GLN A 4 -3.64 -16.13 20.25
CA GLN A 4 -4.93 -16.35 19.64
C GLN A 4 -4.80 -16.46 18.12
N LYS A 5 -5.71 -17.23 17.51
CA LYS A 5 -5.74 -17.44 16.08
C LYS A 5 -6.53 -16.32 15.41
N ILE A 6 -5.90 -15.61 14.47
CA ILE A 6 -6.58 -14.66 13.59
C ILE A 6 -6.62 -15.22 12.18
N SER A 7 -7.80 -15.10 11.55
CA SER A 7 -7.99 -15.36 10.13
C SER A 7 -8.06 -14.06 9.34
N PHE A 8 -7.43 -14.05 8.17
CA PHE A 8 -7.54 -12.97 7.19
C PHE A 8 -7.56 -13.51 5.77
N LYS A 9 -8.11 -12.70 4.85
CA LYS A 9 -8.16 -13.05 3.42
C LYS A 9 -6.98 -12.44 2.68
N VAL A 10 -6.36 -13.23 1.81
CA VAL A 10 -5.19 -12.82 1.02
C VAL A 10 -5.22 -13.46 -0.38
N PRO A 11 -4.82 -12.74 -1.45
CA PRO A 11 -4.67 -13.35 -2.77
C PRO A 11 -3.71 -14.55 -2.73
N PRO A 12 -4.07 -15.70 -3.33
CA PRO A 12 -3.27 -16.92 -3.24
C PRO A 12 -1.81 -16.74 -3.68
N GLY A 13 -1.59 -16.09 -4.82
CA GLY A 13 -0.25 -15.85 -5.37
C GLY A 13 0.61 -14.94 -4.48
N LEU A 14 0.02 -13.97 -3.79
CA LEU A 14 0.73 -13.14 -2.82
C LEU A 14 1.20 -13.99 -1.63
N TRP A 15 0.31 -14.79 -1.06
CA TRP A 15 0.62 -15.63 0.10
C TRP A 15 1.65 -16.72 -0.20
N GLU A 16 1.53 -17.37 -1.35
CA GLU A 16 2.47 -18.43 -1.77
C GLU A 16 3.87 -17.89 -2.02
N SER A 17 3.97 -16.74 -2.69
CA SER A 17 5.25 -16.10 -2.94
C SER A 17 5.91 -15.62 -1.65
N PHE A 18 5.13 -14.99 -0.74
CA PHE A 18 5.60 -14.64 0.60
C PHE A 18 6.08 -15.88 1.36
N SER A 19 5.29 -16.94 1.32
CA SER A 19 5.59 -18.20 2.00
C SER A 19 6.89 -18.82 1.52
N LYS A 20 7.12 -18.82 0.21
CA LYS A 20 8.36 -19.32 -0.41
C LYS A 20 9.57 -18.50 0.01
N GLN A 21 9.46 -17.16 -0.02
CA GLN A 21 10.54 -16.26 0.40
C GLN A 21 10.87 -16.42 1.89
N ALA A 22 9.87 -16.39 2.76
CA ALA A 22 10.07 -16.56 4.20
C ALA A 22 10.73 -17.90 4.54
N SER A 23 10.30 -19.00 3.91
CA SER A 23 10.94 -20.31 4.10
C SER A 23 12.37 -20.34 3.57
N GLY A 24 12.67 -19.68 2.45
CA GLY A 24 14.03 -19.54 1.93
C GLY A 24 14.97 -18.73 2.84
N LEU A 25 14.40 -17.86 3.67
CA LEU A 25 15.11 -17.08 4.70
C LEU A 25 15.12 -17.77 6.07
N PHE A 26 14.67 -19.03 6.17
CA PHE A 26 14.55 -19.79 7.41
C PHE A 26 13.66 -19.13 8.48
N LEU A 27 12.69 -18.30 8.06
CA LEU A 27 11.77 -17.62 8.96
C LEU A 27 10.53 -18.48 9.26
N ASN A 28 10.20 -18.62 10.54
CA ASN A 28 8.89 -19.11 10.94
C ASN A 28 7.86 -17.98 10.78
N ARG A 29 6.92 -18.16 9.85
CA ARG A 29 5.96 -17.11 9.45
C ARG A 29 5.05 -16.63 10.58
N ALA A 30 4.59 -17.51 11.45
CA ALA A 30 3.65 -17.14 12.51
C ALA A 30 4.26 -16.16 13.52
N PRO A 31 5.39 -16.47 14.19
CA PRO A 31 6.03 -15.52 15.10
C PRO A 31 6.57 -14.29 14.37
N PHE A 32 7.07 -14.44 13.13
CA PHE A 32 7.50 -13.30 12.33
C PHE A 32 6.34 -12.33 12.04
N LEU A 33 5.20 -12.81 11.57
CA LEU A 33 4.04 -11.97 11.32
C LEU A 33 3.48 -11.38 12.62
N ASN A 34 3.44 -12.13 13.73
CA ASN A 34 3.04 -11.57 15.02
C ASN A 34 3.91 -10.36 15.42
N HIS A 35 5.23 -10.49 15.29
CA HIS A 35 6.16 -9.39 15.54
C HIS A 35 5.89 -8.20 14.62
N MET A 36 5.74 -8.46 13.31
CA MET A 36 5.45 -7.41 12.33
C MET A 36 4.14 -6.69 12.61
N ILE A 37 3.09 -7.41 12.96
CA ILE A 37 1.80 -6.80 13.26
C ILE A 37 1.91 -5.93 14.52
N ALA A 38 2.60 -6.42 15.56
CA ALA A 38 2.80 -5.66 16.79
C ALA A 38 3.50 -4.33 16.53
N ARG A 39 4.60 -4.35 15.76
CA ARG A 39 5.33 -3.14 15.38
C ARG A 39 4.50 -2.21 14.51
N GLU A 40 4.02 -2.73 13.39
CA GLU A 40 3.40 -1.90 12.35
C GLU A 40 1.99 -1.43 12.71
N THR A 41 1.37 -1.96 13.77
CA THR A 41 0.10 -1.39 14.28
C THR A 41 0.27 0.05 14.75
N GLY A 42 1.42 0.39 15.35
CA GLY A 42 1.72 1.78 15.75
C GLY A 42 1.88 2.70 14.55
N GLU A 43 2.69 2.28 13.56
CA GLU A 43 2.90 3.01 12.30
C GLU A 43 1.58 3.20 11.53
N LEU A 44 0.73 2.16 11.49
CA LEU A 44 -0.61 2.23 10.90
C LEU A 44 -1.49 3.28 11.57
N ALA A 45 -1.45 3.37 12.90
CA ALA A 45 -2.21 4.36 13.66
C ALA A 45 -1.71 5.78 13.38
N GLU A 46 -0.38 5.99 13.32
CA GLU A 46 0.21 7.28 12.99
C GLU A 46 -0.17 7.74 11.59
N ASP A 47 0.03 6.86 10.59
CA ASP A 47 -0.26 7.13 9.17
C ASP A 47 -1.72 7.49 8.91
N LEU A 48 -2.63 6.94 9.72
CA LEU A 48 -4.08 7.08 9.52
C LEU A 48 -4.77 7.92 10.60
N SER A 49 -4.01 8.59 11.47
CA SER A 49 -4.53 9.35 12.62
C SER A 49 -5.59 10.41 12.27
N GLN A 50 -5.58 10.94 11.04
CA GLN A 50 -6.57 11.91 10.54
C GLN A 50 -7.46 11.36 9.42
N SER A 51 -7.37 10.06 9.14
CA SER A 51 -8.02 9.41 8.02
C SER A 51 -9.09 8.45 8.49
N HIS A 52 -10.31 8.64 8.00
CA HIS A 52 -11.40 7.71 8.25
C HIS A 52 -11.97 7.22 6.91
N LEU A 53 -11.92 5.91 6.69
CA LEU A 53 -12.37 5.32 5.44
C LEU A 53 -13.90 5.45 5.32
N SER A 54 -14.40 5.95 4.19
CA SER A 54 -15.84 6.01 3.95
C SER A 54 -16.41 4.60 3.73
N LEU A 55 -17.72 4.42 3.96
CA LEU A 55 -18.39 3.15 3.68
C LEU A 55 -18.28 2.72 2.21
N ARG A 56 -18.24 3.68 1.29
CA ARG A 56 -18.13 3.39 -0.15
C ARG A 56 -16.70 3.00 -0.53
N ALA A 57 -15.69 3.72 -0.04
CA ALA A 57 -14.29 3.35 -0.22
C ALA A 57 -14.01 1.96 0.38
N LYS A 58 -14.55 1.68 1.57
CA LYS A 58 -14.53 0.36 2.19
C LYS A 58 -15.20 -0.70 1.31
N GLY A 59 -16.37 -0.40 0.75
CA GLY A 59 -17.04 -1.28 -0.21
C GLY A 59 -16.19 -1.61 -1.43
N HIS A 60 -15.54 -0.59 -2.01
CA HIS A 60 -14.63 -0.72 -3.16
C HIS A 60 -13.45 -1.64 -2.86
N ILE A 61 -12.70 -1.39 -1.78
CA ILE A 61 -11.54 -2.20 -1.37
C ILE A 61 -11.95 -3.66 -1.14
N ARG A 62 -13.09 -3.89 -0.45
CA ARG A 62 -13.62 -5.24 -0.22
C ARG A 62 -13.99 -5.94 -1.54
N GLY A 63 -14.60 -5.22 -2.47
CA GLY A 63 -14.93 -5.71 -3.80
C GLY A 63 -13.68 -6.08 -4.60
N ALA A 64 -12.68 -5.21 -4.60
CA ALA A 64 -11.39 -5.43 -5.23
C ALA A 64 -10.71 -6.68 -4.68
N LEU A 65 -10.68 -6.88 -3.36
CA LEU A 65 -10.08 -8.07 -2.75
C LEU A 65 -10.83 -9.36 -3.12
N LYS A 66 -12.15 -9.30 -3.21
CA LYS A 66 -12.95 -10.45 -3.67
C LYS A 66 -12.61 -10.84 -5.11
N MET A 67 -12.38 -9.88 -5.99
CA MET A 67 -12.02 -10.14 -7.39
C MET A 67 -10.65 -10.84 -7.54
N GLN A 68 -9.76 -10.71 -6.55
CA GLN A 68 -8.46 -11.41 -6.54
C GLN A 68 -8.56 -12.89 -6.15
N GLY A 69 -9.75 -13.43 -5.90
CA GLY A 69 -9.92 -14.84 -5.48
C GLY A 69 -9.29 -15.13 -4.12
N ALA A 70 -9.35 -14.17 -3.20
CA ALA A 70 -8.67 -14.24 -1.92
C ALA A 70 -9.06 -15.49 -1.09
N LYS A 71 -8.06 -16.20 -0.56
CA LYS A 71 -8.22 -17.35 0.34
C LYS A 71 -8.05 -16.94 1.79
N SER A 72 -8.74 -17.64 2.69
CA SER A 72 -8.58 -17.44 4.14
C SER A 72 -7.32 -18.15 4.62
N VAL A 73 -6.45 -17.44 5.33
CA VAL A 73 -5.27 -17.98 6.00
C VAL A 73 -5.32 -17.66 7.48
N ASN A 74 -4.63 -18.46 8.29
CA ASN A 74 -4.62 -18.32 9.73
C ASN A 74 -3.21 -18.09 10.24
N ILE A 75 -3.08 -17.21 11.23
CA ILE A 75 -1.84 -16.98 11.97
C ILE A 75 -2.15 -16.91 13.46
N GLU A 76 -1.14 -17.21 14.27
CA GLU A 76 -1.20 -17.04 15.72
C GLU A 76 -0.54 -15.72 16.08
N VAL A 77 -1.25 -14.91 16.87
CA VAL A 77 -0.76 -13.62 17.36
C VAL A 77 -1.05 -13.47 18.84
N GLU A 78 -0.29 -12.62 19.51
CA GLU A 78 -0.55 -12.29 20.90
C GLU A 78 -1.90 -11.56 21.06
N GLN A 79 -2.56 -11.80 22.18
CA GLN A 79 -3.84 -11.15 22.47
C GLN A 79 -3.75 -9.63 22.54
N SER A 80 -2.66 -9.09 23.09
CA SER A 80 -2.33 -7.66 23.12
C SER A 80 -2.24 -7.07 21.71
N THR A 81 -1.46 -7.69 20.84
CA THR A 81 -1.26 -7.28 19.44
C THR A 81 -2.58 -7.27 18.67
N ALA A 82 -3.36 -8.33 18.80
CA ALA A 82 -4.67 -8.43 18.17
C ALA A 82 -5.65 -7.35 18.64
N LYS A 83 -5.64 -7.04 19.94
CA LYS A 83 -6.49 -6.02 20.53
C LYS A 83 -6.11 -4.64 20.01
N ALA A 84 -4.82 -4.30 20.04
CA ALA A 84 -4.30 -3.03 19.50
C ALA A 84 -4.66 -2.86 18.02
N LEU A 85 -4.47 -3.90 17.21
CA LEU A 85 -4.85 -3.86 15.79
C LEU A 85 -6.36 -3.63 15.61
N ASN A 86 -7.21 -4.30 16.39
CA ASN A 86 -8.65 -4.15 16.28
C ASN A 86 -9.11 -2.73 16.66
N GLU A 87 -8.45 -2.09 17.63
CA GLU A 87 -8.71 -0.69 18.01
C GLU A 87 -8.44 0.25 16.82
N VAL A 88 -7.26 0.16 16.21
CA VAL A 88 -6.90 0.98 15.03
C VAL A 88 -7.82 0.70 13.84
N VAL A 89 -8.16 -0.58 13.60
CA VAL A 89 -9.12 -0.98 12.54
C VAL A 89 -10.49 -0.38 12.76
N SER A 90 -10.96 -0.33 14.01
CA SER A 90 -12.24 0.27 14.34
C SER A 90 -12.21 1.78 14.19
N GLU A 91 -11.19 2.44 14.72
CA GLU A 91 -11.04 3.90 14.74
C GLU A 91 -10.98 4.49 13.32
N ALA A 92 -10.14 3.94 12.45
CA ALA A 92 -10.00 4.43 11.08
C ALA A 92 -10.98 3.75 10.08
N ASN A 93 -11.90 2.91 10.58
CA ASN A 93 -12.88 2.14 9.80
C ASN A 93 -12.26 1.28 8.67
N LEU A 94 -11.09 0.71 8.93
CA LEU A 94 -10.26 -0.03 7.98
C LEU A 94 -10.87 -1.39 7.59
N ILE A 95 -10.28 -2.01 6.57
CA ILE A 95 -10.43 -3.46 6.33
C ILE A 95 -9.16 -4.14 6.80
N ARG A 96 -9.27 -4.94 7.87
CA ARG A 96 -8.16 -5.68 8.45
C ARG A 96 -7.40 -6.55 7.43
N ASP A 97 -8.13 -7.22 6.54
CA ASP A 97 -7.55 -8.03 5.46
C ASP A 97 -6.68 -7.19 4.51
N ALA A 98 -7.08 -5.94 4.22
CA ALA A 98 -6.32 -5.03 3.37
C ALA A 98 -5.01 -4.62 4.05
N PHE A 99 -5.03 -4.35 5.36
CA PHE A 99 -3.81 -4.11 6.13
C PHE A 99 -2.84 -5.30 6.07
N PHE A 100 -3.32 -6.53 6.31
CA PHE A 100 -2.45 -7.72 6.20
C PHE A 100 -1.86 -7.89 4.79
N CYS A 101 -2.70 -7.69 3.77
CA CYS A 101 -2.25 -7.71 2.38
C CYS A 101 -1.17 -6.66 2.12
N ARG A 102 -1.39 -5.43 2.60
CA ARG A 102 -0.47 -4.29 2.47
C ARG A 102 0.87 -4.56 3.14
N LEU A 103 0.83 -5.09 4.37
CA LEU A 103 2.02 -5.48 5.12
C LEU A 103 2.83 -6.53 4.35
N ILE A 104 2.19 -7.57 3.82
CA ILE A 104 2.88 -8.61 3.04
C ILE A 104 3.44 -8.04 1.73
N ILE A 105 2.73 -7.13 1.07
CA ILE A 105 3.23 -6.46 -0.15
C ILE A 105 4.54 -5.73 0.14
N PHE A 106 4.62 -4.95 1.23
CA PHE A 106 5.85 -4.23 1.57
C PHE A 106 6.96 -5.12 2.13
N LEU A 107 6.63 -6.16 2.89
CA LEU A 107 7.62 -7.14 3.32
C LEU A 107 8.29 -7.85 2.13
N ARG A 108 7.56 -8.01 1.02
CA ARG A 108 8.10 -8.59 -0.21
C ARG A 108 8.74 -7.57 -1.15
N SER A 109 8.22 -6.35 -1.16
CA SER A 109 8.62 -5.20 -1.98
C SER A 109 9.21 -5.59 -3.34
N SER A 110 8.36 -6.03 -4.28
CA SER A 110 8.82 -6.39 -5.61
C SER A 110 9.54 -5.22 -6.29
N ASP A 111 10.49 -5.51 -7.18
CA ASP A 111 11.19 -4.49 -7.98
C ASP A 111 10.24 -3.51 -8.67
N ALA A 112 9.09 -3.99 -9.14
CA ALA A 112 8.07 -3.16 -9.77
C ALA A 112 7.44 -2.17 -8.78
N LEU A 113 7.16 -2.62 -7.55
CA LEU A 113 6.64 -1.75 -6.49
C LEU A 113 7.68 -0.72 -6.04
N LEU A 114 8.92 -1.16 -5.80
CA LEU A 114 10.01 -0.27 -5.41
C LEU A 114 10.24 0.80 -6.48
N LYS A 115 10.26 0.40 -7.76
CA LYS A 115 10.37 1.34 -8.88
C LYS A 115 9.20 2.32 -8.93
N TYR A 116 7.96 1.86 -8.71
CA TYR A 116 6.78 2.72 -8.70
C TYR A 116 6.85 3.77 -7.58
N LEU A 117 7.34 3.39 -6.41
CA LEU A 117 7.48 4.27 -5.25
C LEU A 117 8.78 5.10 -5.26
N GLU A 118 9.59 4.97 -6.32
CA GLU A 118 10.90 5.62 -6.46
C GLU A 118 11.88 5.26 -5.33
N ILE A 119 11.77 4.04 -4.81
CA ILE A 119 12.64 3.50 -3.75
C ILE A 119 13.84 2.80 -4.40
N PRO A 120 15.08 3.14 -4.01
CA PRO A 120 16.27 2.42 -4.45
C PRO A 120 16.20 0.93 -4.11
N ARG A 121 16.71 0.08 -5.01
CA ARG A 121 16.76 -1.38 -4.77
C ARG A 121 17.78 -1.78 -3.71
N GLU A 122 18.79 -0.95 -3.54
CA GLU A 122 19.86 -1.11 -2.57
C GLU A 122 19.93 0.18 -1.77
N ALA A 123 19.95 0.07 -0.44
CA ALA A 123 20.19 1.22 0.42
C ALA A 123 21.65 1.67 0.24
N GLY A 124 21.85 2.96 -0.05
CA GLY A 124 23.18 3.52 -0.30
C GLY A 124 24.02 3.58 0.99
N ILE A 125 25.29 3.17 0.91
CA ILE A 125 26.28 3.33 2.00
C ILE A 125 26.71 4.80 2.15
N PHE A 126 26.54 5.61 1.10
CA PHE A 126 27.01 6.98 1.00
C PHE A 126 25.94 7.88 0.38
N GLY A 127 25.33 8.76 1.18
CA GLY A 127 24.52 9.88 0.68
C GLY A 127 23.16 10.03 1.35
N ASP A 128 22.57 8.93 1.80
CA ASP A 128 21.31 8.99 2.52
C ASP A 128 21.59 9.20 4.01
N ASN A 129 20.90 10.13 4.66
CA ASN A 129 20.94 10.33 6.13
C ASN A 129 20.27 9.16 6.90
N LEU A 130 20.35 7.95 6.35
CA LEU A 130 19.77 6.73 6.89
C LEU A 130 20.67 6.13 7.96
N GLU A 131 20.05 5.44 8.90
CA GLU A 131 20.77 4.69 9.92
C GLU A 131 21.66 3.62 9.27
N ARG A 132 22.93 3.57 9.68
CA ARG A 132 23.88 2.62 9.12
C ARG A 132 23.59 1.21 9.64
N MET A 133 23.62 0.21 8.76
CA MET A 133 23.56 -1.17 9.20
C MET A 133 24.81 -1.59 9.97
N PRO A 134 24.67 -2.35 11.07
CA PRO A 134 25.79 -2.95 11.76
C PRO A 134 26.60 -3.84 10.82
N SER A 135 27.93 -3.82 10.96
CA SER A 135 28.82 -4.74 10.23
C SER A 135 28.78 -6.17 10.77
N SER A 136 28.35 -6.36 12.02
CA SER A 136 28.15 -7.69 12.61
C SER A 136 26.91 -8.35 12.01
N PRO A 137 27.01 -9.55 11.39
CA PRO A 137 25.89 -10.20 10.74
C PRO A 137 24.70 -10.43 11.69
N MET A 138 24.94 -10.85 12.92
CA MET A 138 23.89 -11.06 13.91
C MET A 138 23.19 -9.76 14.30
N ARG A 139 23.94 -8.67 14.47
CA ARG A 139 23.36 -7.36 14.76
C ARG A 139 22.62 -6.77 13.56
N ALA A 140 23.08 -7.04 12.34
CA ALA A 140 22.36 -6.66 11.14
C ALA A 140 21.03 -7.40 11.03
N MET A 141 21.02 -8.71 11.32
CA MET A 141 19.78 -9.49 11.37
C MET A 141 18.84 -9.00 12.48
N GLU A 142 19.35 -8.60 13.64
CA GLU A 142 18.55 -8.00 14.72
C GLU A 142 17.96 -6.65 14.30
N ALA A 143 18.76 -5.77 13.70
CA ALA A 143 18.28 -4.47 13.22
C ALA A 143 17.19 -4.64 12.16
N VAL A 144 17.38 -5.56 11.21
CA VAL A 144 16.37 -5.91 10.21
C VAL A 144 15.16 -6.57 10.86
N ARG A 145 15.34 -7.51 11.80
CA ARG A 145 14.23 -8.15 12.52
C ARG A 145 13.37 -7.12 13.23
N ASP A 146 14.04 -6.21 13.94
CA ASP A 146 13.37 -5.21 14.74
C ASP A 146 12.59 -4.29 13.81
N ASP A 147 13.18 -3.74 12.74
CA ASP A 147 12.48 -2.87 11.80
C ASP A 147 12.67 -3.21 10.31
N PRO A 148 11.98 -4.22 9.77
CA PRO A 148 12.21 -4.62 8.37
C PRO A 148 11.77 -3.58 7.35
N LEU A 149 10.87 -2.67 7.72
CA LEU A 149 10.28 -1.69 6.80
C LEU A 149 10.87 -0.29 6.99
N PHE A 150 11.87 -0.10 7.86
CA PHE A 150 12.53 1.18 8.13
C PHE A 150 12.86 1.97 6.86
N TYR A 151 13.64 1.35 5.95
CA TYR A 151 14.11 1.99 4.73
C TYR A 151 12.94 2.36 3.81
N ILE A 152 11.99 1.46 3.63
CA ILE A 152 10.81 1.69 2.79
C ILE A 152 9.99 2.85 3.37
N ARG A 153 9.73 2.86 4.68
CA ARG A 153 9.01 3.94 5.34
C ARG A 153 9.72 5.28 5.18
N HIS A 154 11.05 5.31 5.34
CA HIS A 154 11.84 6.52 5.15
C HIS A 154 11.69 7.08 3.73
N TYR A 155 11.95 6.26 2.71
CA TYR A 155 11.85 6.71 1.32
C TYR A 155 10.44 7.10 0.93
N VAL A 156 9.42 6.37 1.38
CA VAL A 156 8.03 6.74 1.11
C VAL A 156 7.69 8.08 1.76
N LYS A 157 8.11 8.31 3.02
CA LYS A 157 7.89 9.58 3.72
C LYS A 157 8.60 10.75 3.04
N GLU A 158 9.84 10.55 2.59
CA GLU A 158 10.62 11.56 1.88
C GLU A 158 10.02 11.91 0.51
N ARG A 159 9.63 10.89 -0.28
CA ARG A 159 9.18 11.07 -1.67
C ARG A 159 7.71 11.45 -1.79
N TRP A 160 6.87 10.92 -0.91
CA TRP A 160 5.40 11.03 -1.00
C TRP A 160 4.79 11.87 0.12
N GLY A 161 5.58 12.29 1.12
CA GLY A 161 5.10 13.12 2.24
C GLY A 161 4.09 12.43 3.16
N CYS A 162 3.98 11.10 3.08
CA CYS A 162 3.05 10.29 3.86
C CYS A 162 3.70 8.93 4.20
N GLY A 163 3.08 8.15 5.09
CA GLY A 163 3.59 6.82 5.40
C GLY A 163 3.03 5.71 4.50
N ILE A 164 3.57 4.50 4.67
CA ILE A 164 3.34 3.36 3.77
C ILE A 164 1.89 2.86 3.78
N TYR A 165 1.13 3.15 4.84
CA TYR A 165 -0.28 2.79 4.93
C TYR A 165 -1.21 3.83 4.33
N ALA A 166 -0.73 5.08 4.18
CA ALA A 166 -1.44 6.17 3.54
C ALA A 166 -1.03 6.39 2.07
N VAL A 167 0.16 5.94 1.65
CA VAL A 167 0.64 6.15 0.28
C VAL A 167 -0.27 5.51 -0.76
N ARG A 168 -0.46 6.17 -1.90
CA ARG A 168 -1.26 5.62 -2.99
C ARG A 168 -0.45 4.57 -3.75
N LEU A 169 -1.07 3.42 -4.00
CA LEU A 169 -0.51 2.36 -4.86
C LEU A 169 -1.19 2.34 -6.23
N PRO A 170 -0.66 1.59 -7.22
CA PRO A 170 -1.36 1.33 -8.46
C PRO A 170 -2.77 0.79 -8.20
N ARG A 171 -3.74 1.14 -9.05
CA ARG A 171 -5.16 0.81 -8.84
C ARG A 171 -5.42 -0.70 -8.79
N GLU A 172 -4.56 -1.47 -9.45
CA GLU A 172 -4.54 -2.92 -9.42
C GLU A 172 -4.31 -3.49 -8.01
N LEU A 173 -3.80 -2.67 -7.09
CA LEU A 173 -3.55 -2.98 -5.67
C LEU A 173 -4.54 -2.28 -4.71
N ASP A 174 -5.63 -1.70 -5.21
CA ASP A 174 -6.67 -1.07 -4.36
C ASP A 174 -7.22 -2.05 -3.30
N TRP A 175 -7.19 -3.36 -3.56
CA TRP A 175 -7.58 -4.40 -2.61
C TRP A 175 -6.70 -4.47 -1.35
N ALA A 176 -5.51 -3.87 -1.39
CA ALA A 176 -4.60 -3.74 -0.26
C ALA A 176 -4.50 -2.29 0.25
N ALA A 177 -5.38 -1.38 -0.17
CA ALA A 177 -5.37 -0.02 0.36
C ALA A 177 -5.92 0.01 1.80
N CYS A 178 -5.21 0.68 2.71
CA CYS A 178 -5.72 0.96 4.06
C CYS A 178 -6.61 2.21 4.06
N TYR A 179 -6.35 3.15 3.15
CA TYR A 179 -7.13 4.36 2.94
C TYR A 179 -7.27 4.67 1.45
N ILE A 180 -8.47 5.14 1.05
CA ILE A 180 -8.76 5.70 -0.28
C ILE A 180 -9.71 6.87 -0.06
N GLU A 181 -9.39 8.02 -0.65
CA GLU A 181 -10.27 9.18 -0.63
C GLU A 181 -11.56 8.94 -1.44
N ASP A 182 -12.66 9.56 -1.04
CA ASP A 182 -13.93 9.41 -1.75
C ASP A 182 -13.83 9.84 -3.22
N LYS A 183 -13.02 10.85 -3.54
CA LYS A 183 -12.82 11.30 -4.93
C LYS A 183 -12.16 10.23 -5.82
N GLU A 184 -11.54 9.21 -5.22
CA GLU A 184 -10.82 8.14 -5.92
C GLU A 184 -11.57 6.81 -5.90
N ALA A 185 -12.48 6.64 -4.94
CA ALA A 185 -13.32 5.46 -4.80
C ALA A 185 -14.49 5.45 -5.82
N PRO A 186 -14.54 4.48 -6.75
CA PRO A 186 -15.63 4.37 -7.71
C PRO A 186 -17.01 4.29 -7.04
N GLY A 187 -17.99 4.99 -7.63
CA GLY A 187 -19.37 4.99 -7.15
C GLY A 187 -19.70 6.02 -6.07
N THR A 188 -18.72 6.79 -5.57
CA THR A 188 -18.99 7.96 -4.73
C THR A 188 -19.48 9.15 -5.56
N LYS A 189 -20.05 10.16 -4.90
CA LYS A 189 -20.45 11.41 -5.57
C LYS A 189 -19.20 12.20 -6.00
N ALA A 190 -18.22 12.34 -5.10
CA ALA A 190 -16.96 13.02 -5.37
C ALA A 190 -16.22 12.44 -6.58
N TYR A 191 -16.18 11.10 -6.71
CA TYR A 191 -15.59 10.43 -7.86
C TYR A 191 -16.30 10.81 -9.18
N LYS A 192 -17.65 10.81 -9.17
CA LYS A 192 -18.45 11.22 -10.34
C LYS A 192 -18.25 12.69 -10.69
N ASP A 193 -18.16 13.56 -9.69
CA ASP A 193 -17.91 14.98 -9.89
C ASP A 193 -16.52 15.21 -10.51
N VAL A 194 -15.48 14.52 -10.02
CA VAL A 194 -14.12 14.58 -10.61
C VAL A 194 -14.09 14.03 -12.04
N GLN A 195 -14.80 12.93 -12.32
CA GLN A 195 -14.91 12.41 -13.69
C GLN A 195 -15.61 13.40 -14.62
N ARG A 196 -16.69 14.04 -14.18
CA ARG A 196 -17.38 15.07 -14.96
C ARG A 196 -16.46 16.26 -15.24
N GLN A 197 -15.78 16.79 -14.20
CA GLN A 197 -14.85 17.91 -14.36
C GLN A 197 -13.69 17.58 -15.31
N SER A 198 -13.17 16.34 -15.24
CA SER A 198 -12.11 15.89 -16.12
C SER A 198 -12.58 15.77 -17.58
N ALA A 199 -13.81 15.28 -17.81
CA ALA A 199 -14.40 15.20 -19.13
C ALA A 199 -14.66 16.60 -19.72
N GLU A 200 -15.24 17.52 -18.95
CA GLU A 200 -15.45 18.92 -19.35
C GLU A 200 -14.13 19.63 -19.70
N MET A 201 -13.07 19.41 -18.90
CA MET A 201 -11.74 19.96 -19.18
C MET A 201 -11.16 19.40 -20.48
N PHE A 202 -11.32 18.11 -20.73
CA PHE A 202 -10.82 17.46 -21.94
C PHE A 202 -11.53 18.00 -23.19
N GLU A 203 -12.87 18.11 -23.16
CA GLU A 203 -13.65 18.73 -24.23
C GLU A 203 -13.22 20.18 -24.52
N LEU A 204 -12.94 20.97 -23.47
CA LEU A 204 -12.42 22.33 -23.62
C LEU A 204 -11.03 22.38 -24.26
N LEU A 205 -10.14 21.42 -23.95
CA LEU A 205 -8.82 21.31 -24.56
C LEU A 205 -8.91 20.89 -26.02
N GLU A 206 -9.77 19.93 -26.36
CA GLU A 206 -10.02 19.53 -27.75
C GLU A 206 -10.61 20.68 -28.57
N ALA A 207 -11.61 21.40 -28.04
CA ALA A 207 -12.20 22.56 -28.70
C ALA A 207 -11.17 23.68 -28.95
N LYS A 208 -10.20 23.87 -28.05
CA LYS A 208 -9.08 24.80 -28.22
C LYS A 208 -8.02 24.31 -29.21
N ALA A 209 -7.76 23.00 -29.27
CA ALA A 209 -6.86 22.39 -30.24
C ALA A 209 -7.40 22.52 -31.67
N PHE A 210 -8.71 22.30 -31.88
CA PHE A 210 -9.36 22.48 -33.17
C PHE A 210 -9.41 23.95 -33.64
N LYS A 211 -9.57 24.91 -32.72
CA LYS A 211 -9.53 26.35 -33.06
C LYS A 211 -8.13 26.88 -33.39
N LYS A 212 -7.06 26.17 -33.04
CA LYS A 212 -5.66 26.54 -33.34
C LYS A 212 -5.13 25.98 -34.67
N SER A 213 -5.98 25.39 -35.52
CA SER A 213 -5.59 24.94 -36.86
C SER A 213 -6.12 25.87 -37.97
N PRO A 214 -5.53 27.07 -38.18
CA PRO A 214 -5.75 27.83 -39.39
C PRO A 214 -4.70 27.46 -40.46
N VAL A 215 -5.21 27.10 -41.64
CA VAL A 215 -4.56 27.18 -42.97
C VAL A 215 -3.62 26.03 -43.39
N LEU A 216 -4.17 25.15 -44.23
CA LEU A 216 -3.52 24.73 -45.49
C LEU A 216 -4.56 24.72 -46.62
N LYS A 217 -5.23 25.88 -46.82
CA LYS A 217 -5.82 26.22 -48.12
C LYS A 217 -4.82 27.08 -48.86
N ARG A 218 -4.04 26.49 -49.78
CA ARG A 218 -3.52 27.22 -50.94
C ARG A 218 -2.96 26.26 -52.01
N ARG A 219 -3.55 26.41 -53.21
CA ARG A 219 -3.05 26.09 -54.56
C ARG A 219 -3.11 24.59 -54.92
N HIS A 220 -3.74 24.17 -56.00
CA HIS A 220 -3.73 24.76 -57.34
C HIS A 220 -5.08 24.70 -58.05
N ALA A 221 -5.55 25.87 -58.51
CA ALA A 221 -6.27 25.97 -59.77
C ALA A 221 -5.23 26.36 -60.83
N LYS A 222 -5.03 25.47 -61.81
CA LYS A 222 -4.70 25.77 -63.20
C LYS A 222 -4.99 24.52 -64.01
#